data_AF-A0A1G3L3C2-F1
#
_entry.id   AF-A0A1G3L3C2-F1
#
_cell.length_a   1.000
_cell.length_b   1.000
_cell.length_c   1.000
_cell.angle_alpha   90.00
_cell.angle_beta   90.00
_cell.angle_gamma   90.00
#
_symmetry.space_group_name_H-M   'P 1'
#
loop_
_entity.id
_entity.type
_entity.pdbx_description
1 polymer ?
#
loop_
_entity_poly.entity_id
_entity_poly.type
_entity_poly.pdbx_seq_one_letter_code
_entity_poly.pdbx_strand_id
1 'polypeptide(L)'
;MINIEKIKQDYENLSSKNYTRLLPLQKIITLETAKEEIIDRFLSKIEKIDNNFEIVSTENFKLDDVISQAKKKFGPLNFFDKSIDNGKINIDIAFNFSLISIYYLNEKLKYRVTIFWDV
;
A
#
# COMPACT_ATOMS: atom_id res chain seq x y z
N MET A 1 -12.51 -8.80 -1.77
CA MET A 1 -13.67 -7.88 -1.61
C MET A 1 -13.63 -7.28 -0.23
N ILE A 2 -13.57 -5.95 -0.16
CA ILE A 2 -13.48 -5.18 1.08
C ILE A 2 -14.70 -5.46 1.99
N ASN A 3 -14.45 -5.77 3.27
CA ASN A 3 -15.51 -5.96 4.25
C ASN A 3 -15.84 -4.61 4.92
N ILE A 4 -16.79 -3.88 4.31
CA ILE A 4 -17.20 -2.55 4.77
C ILE A 4 -17.77 -2.59 6.20
N GLU A 5 -18.54 -3.62 6.54
CA GLU A 5 -19.12 -3.75 7.88
C GLU A 5 -18.04 -3.94 8.95
N LYS A 6 -17.01 -4.73 8.65
CA LYS A 6 -15.85 -4.85 9.53
C LYS A 6 -15.13 -3.51 9.70
N ILE A 7 -14.94 -2.74 8.63
CA ILE A 7 -14.30 -1.41 8.71
C ILE A 7 -15.11 -0.45 9.59
N LYS A 8 -16.45 -0.46 9.47
CA LYS A 8 -17.31 0.34 10.33
C LYS A 8 -17.17 -0.05 11.80
N GLN A 9 -17.19 -1.35 12.10
CA GLN A 9 -17.02 -1.87 13.47
C GLN A 9 -15.65 -1.48 14.05
N ASP A 10 -14.58 -1.67 13.29
CA ASP A 10 -13.23 -1.29 13.69
C ASP A 10 -13.12 0.23 13.92
N TYR A 11 -13.76 1.03 13.07
CA TYR A 11 -13.81 2.49 13.19
C TYR A 11 -14.55 2.93 14.46
N GLU A 12 -15.72 2.37 14.75
CA GLU A 12 -16.49 2.65 15.97
C GLU A 12 -15.68 2.29 17.22
N ASN A 13 -15.03 1.13 17.22
CA ASN A 13 -14.16 0.66 18.29
C ASN A 13 -12.93 1.56 18.52
N LEU A 14 -12.41 2.19 17.47
CA LEU A 14 -11.31 3.15 17.57
C LEU A 14 -11.81 4.54 17.99
N SER A 15 -12.93 5.01 17.44
CA SER A 15 -13.50 6.33 17.74
C SER A 15 -13.94 6.48 19.19
N SER A 16 -14.35 5.39 19.83
CA SER A 16 -14.68 5.34 21.26
C SER A 16 -13.46 5.42 22.18
N LYS A 17 -12.25 5.23 21.64
CA LYS A 17 -10.98 5.40 22.35
C LYS A 17 -10.47 6.81 22.07
N ASN A 18 -10.52 7.69 23.07
CA ASN A 18 -10.26 9.15 23.02
C ASN A 18 -8.89 9.63 22.47
N TYR A 19 -8.16 8.86 21.66
CA TYR A 19 -6.74 9.08 21.39
C TYR A 19 -6.37 9.41 19.94
N THR A 20 -7.30 9.42 18.98
CA THR A 20 -6.96 9.69 17.57
C THR A 20 -7.91 10.65 16.89
N ARG A 21 -7.36 11.63 16.17
CA ARG A 21 -8.09 12.38 15.14
C ARG A 21 -8.26 11.47 13.94
N LEU A 22 -9.25 10.58 14.03
CA LEU A 22 -9.59 9.70 12.93
C LEU A 22 -10.04 10.53 11.72
N LEU A 23 -9.59 10.11 10.55
CA LEU A 23 -10.17 10.56 9.28
C LEU A 23 -11.66 10.22 9.25
N PRO A 24 -12.48 11.01 8.54
CA PRO A 24 -13.88 10.65 8.36
C PRO A 24 -14.04 9.23 7.82
N LEU A 25 -14.94 8.43 8.42
CA LEU A 25 -15.19 7.04 8.03
C LEU A 25 -15.34 6.85 6.51
N GLN A 26 -16.07 7.75 5.84
CA GLN A 26 -16.25 7.68 4.40
C GLN A 26 -14.92 7.76 3.64
N LYS A 27 -13.98 8.60 4.11
CA LYS A 27 -12.65 8.71 3.53
C LYS A 27 -11.84 7.43 3.75
N ILE A 28 -11.92 6.83 4.94
CA ILE A 28 -11.27 5.55 5.23
C ILE A 28 -11.79 4.46 4.29
N ILE A 29 -13.11 4.33 4.11
CA ILE A 29 -13.71 3.37 3.18
C ILE A 29 -13.20 3.61 1.75
N THR A 30 -13.11 4.86 1.31
CA THR A 30 -12.55 5.20 -0.01
C THR A 30 -11.09 4.78 -0.15
N LEU A 31 -10.25 5.04 0.87
CA LEU A 31 -8.83 4.67 0.87
C LEU A 31 -8.65 3.16 0.89
N GLU A 32 -9.41 2.44 1.71
CA GLU A 32 -9.39 0.97 1.79
C GLU A 32 -9.89 0.33 0.49
N THR A 33 -10.82 0.97 -0.22
CA THR A 33 -11.24 0.50 -1.56
C THR A 33 -10.13 0.73 -2.59
N ALA A 34 -9.50 1.90 -2.55
CA ALA A 34 -8.37 2.22 -3.43
C ALA A 34 -7.15 1.32 -3.18
N LYS A 35 -6.96 0.85 -1.95
CA LYS A 35 -5.96 -0.17 -1.59
C LYS A 35 -6.14 -1.44 -2.42
N GLU A 36 -7.36 -1.99 -2.44
CA GLU A 36 -7.67 -3.21 -3.21
C GLU A 36 -7.46 -2.96 -4.71
N GLU A 37 -7.86 -1.79 -5.23
CA GLU A 37 -7.62 -1.41 -6.64
C GLU A 37 -6.11 -1.43 -6.98
N ILE A 38 -5.25 -0.87 -6.12
CA ILE A 38 -3.81 -0.85 -6.33
C ILE A 38 -3.21 -2.26 -6.27
N ILE A 39 -3.67 -3.09 -5.33
CA ILE A 39 -3.24 -4.49 -5.21
C ILE A 39 -3.61 -5.27 -6.47
N ASP A 40 -4.87 -5.23 -6.87
CA ASP A 40 -5.39 -6.04 -7.97
C ASP A 40 -4.81 -5.61 -9.30
N ARG A 41 -4.66 -4.30 -9.52
CA ARG A 41 -4.18 -3.76 -10.81
C ARG A 41 -2.67 -3.80 -10.96
N PHE A 42 -1.91 -3.72 -9.87
CA PHE A 42 -0.45 -3.61 -9.94
C PHE A 42 0.27 -4.66 -9.12
N LEU A 43 0.09 -4.69 -7.80
CA LEU A 43 0.97 -5.48 -6.93
C LEU A 43 0.82 -6.99 -7.15
N SER A 44 -0.40 -7.45 -7.46
CA SER A 44 -0.69 -8.86 -7.75
C SER A 44 -0.05 -9.37 -9.04
N LYS A 45 0.37 -8.46 -9.93
CA LYS A 45 0.92 -8.75 -11.25
C LYS A 45 2.44 -8.83 -11.26
N ILE A 46 3.09 -8.42 -10.17
CA ILE A 46 4.53 -8.49 -9.98
C ILE A 46 4.91 -9.97 -9.80
N GLU A 47 5.87 -10.44 -10.58
CA GLU A 47 6.42 -11.79 -10.46
C GLU A 47 7.77 -11.77 -9.74
N LYS A 48 8.58 -10.75 -10.04
CA LYS A 48 9.96 -10.65 -9.54
C LYS A 48 10.40 -9.20 -9.43
N ILE A 49 11.37 -8.98 -8.55
CA ILE A 49 12.14 -7.75 -8.47
C ILE A 49 13.61 -8.11 -8.66
N ASP A 50 14.30 -7.40 -9.54
CA ASP A 50 15.74 -7.60 -9.75
C ASP A 50 16.59 -6.80 -8.74
N ASN A 51 17.91 -7.02 -8.76
CA ASN A 51 18.84 -6.33 -7.86
C ASN A 51 18.98 -4.81 -8.15
N ASN A 52 18.41 -4.32 -9.25
CA ASN A 52 18.31 -2.89 -9.58
C ASN A 52 16.96 -2.30 -9.17
N PHE A 53 16.12 -3.07 -8.48
CA PHE A 53 14.76 -2.71 -8.08
C PHE A 53 13.81 -2.49 -9.26
N GLU A 54 14.11 -3.08 -10.41
CA GLU A 54 13.21 -3.16 -11.55
C GLU A 54 12.15 -4.25 -11.29
N ILE A 55 10.91 -3.94 -11.65
CA ILE A 55 9.77 -4.85 -11.49
C ILE A 55 9.63 -5.66 -12.78
N VAL A 56 9.61 -6.98 -12.63
CA VAL A 56 9.15 -7.90 -13.68
C VAL A 56 7.71 -8.27 -13.36
N SER A 57 6.80 -7.98 -14.28
CA SER A 57 5.37 -8.20 -14.11
C SER A 57 4.73 -8.84 -15.34
N THR A 58 3.64 -9.57 -15.11
CA THR A 58 2.80 -10.18 -16.17
C THR A 58 2.19 -9.15 -17.13
N GLU A 59 2.03 -7.92 -16.67
CA GLU A 59 1.55 -6.78 -17.44
C GLU A 59 2.67 -5.73 -17.53
N ASN A 60 2.79 -5.02 -18.65
CA ASN A 60 3.88 -4.08 -18.87
C ASN A 60 3.64 -2.75 -18.12
N PHE A 61 3.94 -2.70 -16.82
CA PHE A 61 3.93 -1.49 -16.00
C PHE A 61 5.25 -1.34 -15.23
N LYS A 62 5.55 -0.10 -14.84
CA LYS A 62 6.72 0.25 -14.03
C LYS A 62 6.31 0.62 -12.61
N LEU A 63 7.27 0.63 -11.70
CA LEU A 63 7.08 1.12 -10.33
C LEU A 63 6.55 2.56 -10.28
N ASP A 64 6.99 3.40 -11.22
CA ASP A 64 6.52 4.78 -11.35
C ASP A 64 5.02 4.87 -11.68
N ASP A 65 4.46 3.89 -12.39
CA ASP A 65 3.02 3.82 -12.67
C ASP A 65 2.25 3.57 -11.37
N VAL A 66 2.74 2.65 -10.53
CA VAL A 66 2.18 2.37 -9.21
C VAL A 66 2.21 3.63 -8.35
N ILE A 67 3.37 4.31 -8.29
CA ILE A 67 3.54 5.55 -7.52
C ILE A 67 2.59 6.64 -8.04
N SER A 68 2.47 6.80 -9.36
CA SER A 68 1.60 7.80 -9.98
C SER A 68 0.13 7.59 -9.64
N GLN A 69 -0.35 6.34 -9.69
CA GLN A 69 -1.74 6.04 -9.32
C GLN A 69 -1.96 6.16 -7.81
N ALA A 70 -1.02 5.66 -7.01
CA ALA A 70 -1.07 5.76 -5.55
C ALA A 70 -1.10 7.22 -5.09
N LYS A 71 -0.33 8.12 -5.72
CA LYS A 71 -0.36 9.57 -5.42
C LYS A 71 -1.75 10.19 -5.55
N LYS A 72 -2.50 9.79 -6.57
CA LYS A 72 -3.87 10.30 -6.82
C LYS A 72 -4.87 9.87 -5.75
N LYS A 73 -4.65 8.71 -5.13
CA LYS A 73 -5.57 8.09 -4.17
C LYS A 73 -5.17 8.35 -2.71
N PHE A 74 -3.88 8.25 -2.40
CA PHE A 74 -3.33 8.29 -1.04
C PHE A 74 -2.61 9.60 -0.71
N GLY A 75 -2.51 10.52 -1.66
CA GLY A 75 -1.88 11.83 -1.49
C GLY A 75 -0.40 11.87 -1.89
N PRO A 76 0.29 12.99 -1.63
CA PRO A 76 1.70 13.17 -1.97
C PRO A 76 2.60 12.05 -1.43
N LEU A 77 3.68 11.78 -2.18
CA LEU A 77 4.74 10.87 -1.76
C LEU A 77 5.62 11.59 -0.73
N ASN A 78 5.75 10.98 0.45
CA ASN A 78 6.56 11.50 1.55
C ASN A 78 7.91 10.82 1.64
N PHE A 79 7.95 9.52 1.33
CA PHE A 79 9.13 8.69 1.49
C PHE A 79 9.14 7.60 0.42
N PHE A 80 10.32 7.33 -0.12
CA PHE A 80 10.54 6.23 -1.04
C PHE A 80 11.93 5.68 -0.82
N ASP A 81 12.02 4.43 -0.39
CA ASP A 81 13.28 3.77 -0.07
C ASP A 81 13.36 2.38 -0.66
N LYS A 82 14.61 1.97 -0.92
CA LYS A 82 14.97 0.76 -1.62
C LYS A 82 16.21 0.18 -0.95
N SER A 83 16.10 -1.03 -0.44
CA SER A 83 17.20 -1.69 0.25
C SER A 83 17.35 -3.15 -0.15
N ILE A 84 18.59 -3.63 -0.10
CA ILE A 84 18.91 -5.05 -0.22
C ILE A 84 19.65 -5.44 1.05
N ASP A 85 19.08 -6.36 1.82
CA ASP A 85 19.69 -6.91 3.03
C ASP A 85 19.67 -8.43 2.96
N ASN A 86 20.84 -9.08 3.00
CA ASN A 86 20.96 -10.54 2.93
C ASN A 86 20.17 -11.18 1.76
N GLY A 87 20.19 -10.55 0.59
CA GLY A 87 19.44 -11.00 -0.60
C GLY A 87 17.93 -10.74 -0.55
N LYS A 88 17.42 -10.12 0.53
CA LYS A 88 16.05 -9.63 0.62
C LYS A 88 15.98 -8.22 0.06
N ILE A 89 15.21 -8.06 -1.00
CA ILE A 89 14.90 -6.76 -1.58
C ILE A 89 13.67 -6.20 -0.86
N ASN A 90 13.75 -4.95 -0.39
CA ASN A 90 12.62 -4.20 0.15
C ASN A 90 12.44 -2.91 -0.65
N ILE A 91 11.19 -2.61 -0.98
CA ILE A 91 10.78 -1.33 -1.58
C ILE A 91 9.65 -0.78 -0.70
N ASP A 92 9.89 0.37 -0.08
CA ASP A 92 8.92 1.03 0.80
C ASP A 92 8.53 2.39 0.22
N ILE A 93 7.23 2.60 0.03
CA ILE A 93 6.65 3.78 -0.62
C ILE A 93 5.58 4.36 0.31
N ALA A 94 5.89 5.47 0.98
CA ALA A 94 4.96 6.11 1.90
C ALA A 94 4.32 7.37 1.30
N PHE A 95 3.01 7.45 1.41
CA PHE A 95 2.17 8.58 1.06
C PHE A 95 1.55 9.17 2.32
N ASN A 96 0.84 10.30 2.19
CA ASN A 96 0.12 10.92 3.31
C ASN A 96 -0.83 9.97 4.03
N PHE A 97 -1.52 9.08 3.30
CA PHE A 97 -2.55 8.21 3.87
C PHE A 97 -2.26 6.71 3.72
N SER A 98 -1.07 6.33 3.24
CA SER A 98 -0.72 4.91 3.12
C SER A 98 0.77 4.62 3.08
N LEU A 99 1.13 3.37 3.38
CA LEU A 99 2.44 2.78 3.12
C LEU A 99 2.26 1.54 2.24
N ILE A 100 2.95 1.51 1.10
CA ILE A 100 3.08 0.34 0.24
C ILE A 100 4.49 -0.23 0.45
N SER A 101 4.55 -1.47 0.91
CA SER A 101 5.80 -2.22 1.08
C SER A 101 5.81 -3.44 0.18
N ILE A 102 6.90 -3.64 -0.56
CA ILE A 102 7.11 -4.80 -1.42
C ILE A 102 8.40 -5.49 -1.00
N TYR A 103 8.31 -6.80 -0.80
CA TYR A 103 9.39 -7.66 -0.32
C TYR A 103 9.63 -8.79 -1.31
N TYR A 104 10.88 -9.03 -1.67
CA TYR A 104 11.26 -10.15 -2.52
C TYR A 104 12.47 -10.89 -1.94
N LEU A 105 12.33 -12.18 -1.69
CA LEU A 105 13.37 -13.05 -1.16
C LEU A 105 13.14 -14.50 -1.60
N ASN A 106 14.19 -15.18 -2.08
CA ASN A 106 14.13 -16.60 -2.48
C ASN A 106 12.94 -16.89 -3.43
N GLU A 107 12.79 -16.06 -4.46
CA GLU A 107 11.72 -16.14 -5.46
C GLU A 107 10.30 -15.97 -4.92
N LYS A 108 10.16 -15.53 -3.67
CA LYS A 108 8.87 -15.26 -3.04
C LYS A 108 8.63 -13.77 -2.94
N LEU A 109 7.56 -13.30 -3.59
CA LEU A 109 7.04 -11.95 -3.45
C LEU A 109 6.07 -11.88 -2.27
N LYS A 110 6.18 -10.82 -1.46
CA LYS A 110 5.15 -10.39 -0.52
C LYS A 110 4.97 -8.90 -0.66
N TYR A 111 3.75 -8.42 -0.48
CA TYR A 111 3.48 -6.99 -0.41
C TYR A 111 2.50 -6.70 0.72
N ARG A 112 2.52 -5.47 1.20
CA ARG A 112 1.61 -4.94 2.20
C ARG A 112 1.24 -3.53 1.79
N VAL A 113 -0.04 -3.22 1.84
CA VAL A 113 -0.52 -1.83 1.77
C VAL A 113 -1.25 -1.53 3.07
N THR A 114 -0.77 -0.53 3.79
CA THR A 114 -1.34 -0.07 5.06
C THR A 114 -1.99 1.27 4.83
N ILE A 115 -3.26 1.43 5.20
CA ILE A 115 -3.95 2.74 5.20
C ILE A 115 -3.85 3.34 6.59
N PHE A 116 -3.48 4.61 6.66
CA PHE A 116 -3.46 5.36 7.92
C PHE A 116 -4.85 5.95 8.17
N TRP A 117 -5.46 5.56 9.29
CA TRP A 117 -6.82 5.98 9.66
C TRP A 117 -6.79 7.24 10.51
N ASP A 118 -5.66 7.54 11.12
CA ASP A 118 -5.33 8.71 11.90
C ASP A 118 -4.27 9.57 11.20
N VAL A 119 -4.33 10.88 11.46
CA VAL A 119 -3.36 11.89 10.98
C VAL A 119 -3.16 12.97 12.03
#